data_AF-A0A3D1TXS2-F1
#
_entry.id   AF-A0A3D1TXS2-F1
#
_cell.length_a   1.000
_cell.length_b   1.000
_cell.length_c   1.000
_cell.angle_alpha   90.00
_cell.angle_beta   90.00
_cell.angle_gamma   90.00
#
_symmetry.space_group_name_H-M   'P 1'
#
loop_
_entity.id
_entity.type
_entity.pdbx_description
1 polymer ?
#
loop_
_entity_poly.entity_id
_entity_poly.type
_entity_poly.pdbx_seq_one_letter_code
_entity_poly.pdbx_strand_id
1 'polypeptide(L)' 'PNVVFPTAADVRENGEIDVYYGMADSSIGVARTRIPDQSDWLRQVGD' A
#
# COMPACT_ATOMS: atom_id res chain seq x y z
N PRO A 1 5.81 -18.69 7.62
CA PRO A 1 6.85 -17.72 7.22
C PRO A 1 6.54 -17.20 5.80
N ASN A 2 7.00 -16.00 5.43
CA ASN A 2 6.77 -15.35 4.13
C ASN A 2 5.30 -15.01 3.80
N VAL A 3 4.48 -14.71 4.80
CA VAL A 3 3.12 -14.18 4.59
C VAL A 3 3.14 -12.67 4.75
N VAL A 4 2.56 -11.97 3.77
CA VAL A 4 2.20 -10.55 3.83
C VAL A 4 0.72 -10.49 3.49
N PHE A 5 -0.11 -10.18 4.49
CA PHE A 5 -1.57 -10.21 4.32
C PHE A 5 -2.18 -8.84 4.67
N PRO A 6 -2.52 -8.00 3.68
CA PRO A 6 -3.10 -6.68 3.94
C PRO A 6 -4.53 -6.82 4.48
N THR A 7 -4.85 -6.08 5.54
CA THR A 7 -6.15 -6.18 6.23
C THR A 7 -6.87 -4.84 6.38
N ALA A 8 -6.14 -3.74 6.41
CA ALA A 8 -6.71 -2.40 6.48
C ALA A 8 -5.87 -1.38 5.72
N ALA A 9 -6.54 -0.35 5.23
CA ALA A 9 -5.92 0.83 4.64
C ALA A 9 -6.49 2.07 5.33
N ASP A 10 -5.60 2.94 5.80
CA ASP A 10 -5.94 4.26 6.32
C ASP A 10 -5.60 5.31 5.27
N VAL A 11 -6.63 5.96 4.73
CA VAL A 11 -6.48 6.99 3.69
C VAL A 11 -6.21 8.32 4.39
N ARG A 12 -5.06 8.91 4.07
CA ARG A 12 -4.60 10.18 4.63
C ARG A 12 -4.80 11.33 3.66
N GLU A 13 -4.45 12.52 4.11
CA GLU A 13 -4.44 13.70 3.26
C GLU A 13 -3.50 13.53 2.06
N ASN A 14 -3.79 14.26 0.98
CA ASN A 14 -2.96 14.31 -0.22
C ASN A 14 -2.74 12.93 -0.90
N GLY A 15 -3.65 11.96 -0.71
CA GLY A 15 -3.59 10.66 -1.38
C GLY A 15 -2.54 9.70 -0.84
N GLU A 16 -1.95 9.99 0.32
CA GLU A 16 -1.14 9.02 1.07
C GLU A 16 -2.03 7.94 1.68
N ILE A 17 -1.49 6.72 1.78
CA ILE A 17 -2.16 5.58 2.39
C ILE A 17 -1.17 4.83 3.27
N ASP A 18 -1.59 4.56 4.50
CA ASP A 18 -0.95 3.56 5.35
C ASP A 18 -1.69 2.22 5.21
N VAL A 19 -0.99 1.20 4.72
CA VAL A 19 -1.51 -0.17 4.59
C VAL A 19 -1.01 -0.99 5.76
N TYR A 20 -1.95 -1.43 6.60
CA TYR A 20 -1.68 -2.35 7.69
C TYR A 20 -1.79 -3.79 7.19
N TYR A 21 -0.81 -4.61 7.54
CA TYR A 21 -0.73 -5.99 7.08
C TYR A 21 -0.24 -6.93 8.17
N GLY A 22 -0.75 -8.17 8.15
CA GLY A 22 -0.20 -9.28 8.91
C GLY A 22 1.18 -9.68 8.36
N MET A 23 2.18 -9.69 9.23
CA MET A 23 3.56 -10.09 8.93
C MET A 23 3.79 -11.49 9.49
N ALA A 24 3.93 -12.47 8.59
CA ALA A 24 4.22 -13.87 8.91
C ALA A 24 3.29 -14.46 10.00
N ASP A 25 2.01 -14.09 9.99
CA ASP A 25 0.97 -14.50 10.95
C ASP A 25 1.32 -14.28 12.43
N SER A 26 2.28 -13.40 12.71
CA SER A 26 2.87 -13.25 14.04
C SER A 26 2.84 -11.80 14.54
N SER A 27 2.88 -10.85 13.61
CA SER A 27 2.98 -9.43 13.91
C SER A 27 2.12 -8.60 12.96
N ILE A 28 1.92 -7.33 13.30
CA ILE A 28 1.30 -6.35 12.41
C ILE A 28 2.38 -5.36 11.96
N GLY A 29 2.49 -5.16 10.65
CA GLY A 29 3.32 -4.12 10.04
C GLY A 29 2.47 -3.02 9.40
N VAL A 30 3.11 -1.89 9.12
CA VAL A 30 2.53 -0.80 8.32
C VAL A 30 3.51 -0.41 7.22
N ALA A 31 2.99 -0.24 6.01
CA ALA A 31 3.73 0.32 4.87
C ALA A 31 3.00 1.58 4.38
N ARG A 32 3.75 2.62 4.03
CA ARG A 32 3.20 3.86 3.46
C ARG A 32 3.40 3.88 1.95
N THR A 33 2.35 4.28 1.24
CA THR A 33 2.39 4.55 -0.20
C THR A 33 1.50 5.74 -0.55
N ARG A 34 1.42 6.08 -1.83
CA ARG A 34 0.52 7.10 -2.38
C ARG A 34 -0.28 6.48 -3.52
N ILE A 35 -1.57 6.82 -3.64
CA ILE A 35 -2.30 6.51 -4.87
C ILE A 35 -1.69 7.36 -6.00
N PRO A 36 -1.13 6.76 -7.05
CA PRO A 36 -0.68 7.49 -8.23
C PRO A 36 -1.87 8.20 -8.87
N ASP A 37 -1.67 9.41 -9.39
CA ASP A 37 -2.73 10.01 -10.21
C ASP A 37 -2.84 9.28 -11.57
N GLN A 38 -3.88 9.61 -12.34
CA GLN A 38 -4.10 8.97 -13.65
C GLN A 38 -2.94 9.19 -14.64
N SER A 39 -2.22 10.30 -14.54
CA SER A 39 -1.09 10.60 -15.42
C SER A 39 0.14 9.75 -15.08
N ASP A 40 0.36 9.47 -13.80
CA ASP A 40 1.42 8.57 -13.34
C ASP A 40 1.14 7.12 -13.76
N TRP A 41 -0.13 6.70 -13.74
CA TRP A 41 -0.52 5.39 -14.23
C TRP A 41 -0.19 5.22 -15.72
N LEU A 42 -0.59 6.18 -16.55
CA LEU A 42 -0.33 6.14 -18.00
C LEU A 42 1.17 6.09 -18.33
N ARG A 43 2.03 6.70 -17.51
CA ARG A 43 3.50 6.59 -17.65
C ARG A 43 4.01 5.18 -17.32
N GLN A 44 3.46 4.52 -16.31
CA GLN A 44 3.91 3.19 -15.87
C GLN A 44 3.48 2.04 -16.78
N VAL A 45 2.34 2.12 -17.45
CA VAL A 45 1.87 1.06 -18.38
C VAL A 45 2.35 1.24 -19.82
N GLY A 46 2.89 2.42 -20.15
CA GLY A 46 3.41 2.74 -21.48
C GLY A 46 4.85 2.26 -21.74
N ASP A 47 5.59 1.92 -20.68
CA ASP A 47 6.94 1.32 -20.70
C ASP A 47 6.85 -0.21 -20.58
#